data_AF-A0AA97AT05-F1
#
_entry.id   AF-A0AA97AT05-F1
#
_cell.length_a   1.000
_cell.length_b   1.000
_cell.length_c   1.000
_cell.angle_alpha   90.00
_cell.angle_beta   90.00
_cell.angle_gamma   90.00
#
_symmetry.space_group_name_H-M   'P 1'
#
loop_
_entity.id
_entity.type
_entity.pdbx_description
1 polymer ?
#
loop_
_entity_poly.entity_id
_entity_poly.type
_entity_poly.pdbx_seq_one_letter_code
_entity_poly.pdbx_strand_id
1 'polypeptide(L)' 'MWGKDDLKQTRAYQEAEQAGEEKVLRATVPLLLQKGMTIEEIAQHFKLPIETLQQFASQQ' A
#
# COMPACT_ATOMS: atom_id res chain seq x y z
N MET A 1 23.05 -5.62 -22.01
CA MET A 1 21.95 -4.63 -22.02
C MET A 1 21.27 -4.75 -20.67
N TRP A 2 21.21 -3.66 -19.90
CA TRP A 2 20.50 -3.66 -18.62
C TRP A 2 19.01 -3.56 -18.92
N GLY A 3 18.29 -4.66 -18.74
CA GLY A 3 16.86 -4.72 -18.96
C GLY A 3 16.12 -4.00 -17.83
N LYS A 4 14.86 -3.63 -18.05
CA LYS A 4 13.99 -3.11 -16.99
C LYS A 4 13.90 -4.08 -15.80
N ASP A 5 14.07 -5.37 -16.06
CA ASP A 5 14.07 -6.42 -15.04
C ASP A 5 15.33 -6.42 -14.15
N ASP A 6 16.49 -5.94 -14.65
CA ASP A 6 17.70 -5.76 -13.83
C ASP A 6 17.54 -4.61 -12.83
N LEU A 7 16.85 -3.54 -13.25
CA LEU A 7 16.59 -2.38 -12.39
C LEU A 7 15.63 -2.72 -11.24
N LYS A 8 14.64 -3.59 -11.48
CA LYS A 8 13.71 -4.08 -10.46
C LYS A 8 14.38 -4.88 -9.33
N GLN A 9 15.53 -5.49 -9.62
CA GLN A 9 16.32 -6.23 -8.63
C GLN A 9 17.23 -5.32 -7.80
N THR A 10 17.38 -4.05 -8.17
CA THR A 10 18.16 -3.11 -7.37
C THR A 10 17.41 -2.77 -6.08
N ARG A 11 18.14 -2.67 -4.97
CA ARG A 11 17.58 -2.26 -3.67
C ARG A 11 16.81 -0.95 -3.76
N ALA A 12 17.34 0.01 -4.52
CA ALA A 12 16.71 1.31 -4.71
C ALA A 12 15.33 1.23 -5.38
N TYR A 13 15.12 0.32 -6.34
CA TYR A 13 13.81 0.14 -6.97
C TYR A 13 12.81 -0.49 -6.00
N GLN A 14 13.21 -1.51 -5.24
CA GLN A 14 12.35 -2.18 -4.27
C GLN A 14 11.93 -1.23 -3.15
N GLU A 15 12.86 -0.43 -2.64
CA GLU A 15 12.58 0.62 -1.65
C GLU A 15 11.61 1.67 -2.20
N ALA A 16 11.78 2.09 -3.46
CA ALA A 16 10.87 3.04 -4.10
C ALA A 16 9.48 2.47 -4.36
N GLU A 17 9.39 1.19 -4.73
CA GLU A 17 8.12 0.47 -4.92
C GLU A 17 7.36 0.36 -3.58
N GLN A 18 8.03 -0.07 -2.52
CA GLN A 18 7.46 -0.12 -1.17
C GLN A 18 7.02 1.27 -0.66
N ALA A 19 7.84 2.30 -0.85
CA ALA A 19 7.48 3.67 -0.48
C ALA A 19 6.27 4.20 -1.28
N GLY A 20 6.15 3.79 -2.54
CA GLY A 20 5.01 4.09 -3.40
C GLY A 20 3.72 3.44 -2.88
N GLU A 21 3.79 2.16 -2.54
CA GLU A 21 2.68 1.41 -1.94
C GLU A 21 2.24 2.02 -0.60
N GLU A 22 3.18 2.35 0.29
CA GLU A 22 2.87 2.97 1.59
C GLU A 22 2.16 4.32 1.40
N LYS A 23 2.66 5.16 0.48
CA LYS A 23 2.07 6.47 0.21
C LYS A 23 0.64 6.36 -0.32
N VAL A 24 0.39 5.38 -1.18
CA VAL A 24 -0.96 5.11 -1.70
C VAL A 24 -1.86 4.63 -0.57
N LEU A 25 -1.45 3.64 0.23
CA LEU A 25 -2.27 3.13 1.33
C LEU A 25 -2.59 4.21 2.36
N ARG A 26 -1.61 5.05 2.73
CA ARG A 26 -1.78 6.17 3.66
C ARG A 26 -2.84 7.18 3.19
N ALA A 27 -2.93 7.45 1.88
CA ALA A 27 -3.91 8.38 1.33
C ALA A 27 -5.29 7.73 1.11
N THR A 28 -5.30 6.46 0.68
CA THR A 28 -6.51 5.81 0.18
C THR A 28 -7.31 5.14 1.30
N VAL A 29 -6.63 4.53 2.29
CA VAL A 29 -7.31 3.83 3.40
C VAL A 29 -8.23 4.77 4.18
N PRO A 30 -7.80 5.95 4.66
CA PRO A 30 -8.69 6.87 5.36
C PRO A 30 -9.87 7.34 4.50
N LEU A 31 -9.64 7.59 3.20
CA LEU A 31 -10.69 8.03 2.29
C LEU A 31 -11.77 6.97 2.08
N LEU A 32 -11.39 5.70 1.96
CA LEU A 32 -12.32 4.59 1.81
C LEU A 32 -13.14 4.37 3.09
N LEU A 33 -12.50 4.49 4.26
CA LEU A 33 -13.18 4.47 5.55
C LEU A 33 -14.19 5.62 5.67
N GLN A 34 -13.80 6.84 5.28
CA GLN A 34 -14.72 7.99 5.24
C GLN A 34 -15.91 7.79 4.28
N LYS A 35 -15.73 7.00 3.22
CA LYS A 35 -16.80 6.63 2.28
C LYS A 35 -17.70 5.50 2.80
N GLY A 36 -17.47 5.01 4.02
CA GLY A 36 -18.29 4.00 4.69
C GLY A 36 -17.85 2.56 4.44
N MET A 37 -16.69 2.34 3.80
CA MET A 37 -16.11 1.01 3.69
C MET A 37 -15.47 0.61 5.03
N THR A 38 -15.49 -0.68 5.37
CA THR A 38 -14.82 -1.24 6.55
C THR A 38 -13.38 -1.63 6.24
N ILE A 39 -12.53 -1.74 7.28
CA ILE A 39 -11.14 -2.20 7.12
C ILE A 39 -11.10 -3.61 6.51
N GLU A 40 -12.05 -4.47 6.88
CA GLU A 40 -12.17 -5.84 6.42
C GLU A 40 -12.49 -5.90 4.91
N GLU A 41 -13.40 -5.05 4.44
CA GLU A 41 -13.70 -4.93 3.00
C GLU A 41 -12.49 -4.40 2.22
N ILE A 42 -11.79 -3.39 2.74
CA ILE A 42 -10.55 -2.89 2.14
C ILE A 42 -9.51 -4.03 2.09
N ALA A 43 -9.33 -4.78 3.17
CA ALA A 43 -8.40 -5.92 3.22
C ALA A 43 -8.71 -6.96 2.15
N GLN A 44 -9.99 -7.31 1.98
CA GLN A 44 -10.42 -8.25 0.95
C GLN A 44 -10.21 -7.72 -0.48
N HIS A 45 -10.55 -6.45 -0.74
CA HIS A 45 -10.41 -5.84 -2.06
C HIS A 45 -8.94 -5.70 -2.49
N PHE A 46 -8.08 -5.27 -1.58
CA PHE A 46 -6.66 -5.06 -1.84
C PHE A 46 -5.81 -6.32 -1.60
N LYS A 47 -6.42 -7.40 -1.08
CA LYS A 47 -5.74 -8.64 -0.68
C LYS A 47 -4.56 -8.39 0.27
N LEU A 48 -4.75 -7.44 1.18
CA LEU A 48 -3.76 -7.05 2.17
C LEU A 48 -4.19 -7.51 3.56
N PRO A 49 -3.25 -7.81 4.46
CA PRO A 49 -3.58 -8.09 5.85
C PRO A 49 -4.29 -6.91 6.51
N ILE A 50 -5.30 -7.21 7.33
CA ILE A 50 -6.00 -6.22 8.15
C ILE A 50 -5.01 -5.42 9.01
N GLU A 51 -4.02 -6.10 9.61
CA GLU A 51 -2.97 -5.49 10.43
C GLU A 51 -2.18 -4.42 9.66
N THR A 52 -1.89 -4.66 8.38
CA THR A 52 -1.23 -3.68 7.51
C THR A 52 -2.11 -2.44 7.32
N LEU A 53 -3.40 -2.62 7.07
CA LEU A 53 -4.32 -1.51 6.83
C LEU A 53 -4.65 -0.71 8.10
N GLN A 54 -4.66 -1.35 9.27
CA GLN A 54 -4.88 -0.70 10.56
C GLN A 54 -3.85 0.40 10.85
N GLN A 55 -2.59 0.19 10.43
CA GLN A 55 -1.53 1.19 10.55
C GLN A 55 -1.81 2.48 9.77
N PHE A 56 -2.60 2.39 8.70
CA PHE A 56 -2.98 3.53 7.86
C PHE A 56 -4.35 4.11 8.26
N ALA A 57 -5.21 3.32 8.90
CA ALA A 57 -6.49 3.76 9.43
C ALA A 57 -6.35 4.63 10.69
N SER A 58 -5.33 4.37 11.51
CA SER A 58 -5.16 4.97 12.84
C SER A 58 -4.38 6.30 12.84
N GLN A 59 -3.87 6.76 11.70
CA GLN A 59 -3.07 7.99 11.59
C GLN A 59 -3.91 9.26 11.38
N GLN A 60 -5.09 9.34 11.99
CA GLN A 60 -5.91 10.55 12.04
C GLN A 60 -5.83 11.23 13.41
#